data_AF-A0A8H3M6I0-F1
#
_entry.id   AF-A0A8H3M6I0-F1
#
_cell.length_a   1.000
_cell.length_b   1.000
_cell.length_c   1.000
_cell.angle_alpha   90.00
_cell.angle_beta   90.00
_cell.angle_gamma   90.00
#
_symmetry.space_group_name_H-M   'P 1'
#
loop_
_entity.id
_entity.type
_entity.pdbx_description
1 polymer ?
#
loop_
_entity_poly.entity_id
_entity_poly.type
_entity_poly.pdbx_seq_one_letter_code
_entity_poly.pdbx_strand_id
1 'polypeptide(L)'
;MSDPLPILKGEIKRLGFVSNEKLSLLAHFTENVEKIAVAVSCLEDCDNDVEKRDYLRYLISQPEQPIGESERKRKAVEELTKTTSRRKQWIVNGAMREMDWYSKYWLDPMDDEQNKSLLKKITDGSFTGLYGARASGKSTRILRIINHLSKDYLCNYSSMEQINTNNNNNFWKTFGRALSIGSASRSFDSCTSIASADDFQEYFSIKSWSGDVNDRIILFIDEFDKLYQFDENIRSEFLQILRFIKNATHLFVIYAIVIVGTFSILHLDSETSSSRSNLVSPFNVKDLVHNPNFSSERVLALFTEFGNENKIKIEDEIIADIYTQTNGHAGLVCLCGRTIEDNLFSSINGDRILKYDVWERFKLNSLMDEIALYQTFRRMINSLLNTEARKAVNFFRDYFLVGDVEDEVSIVDTDSAEFLAAEGVLIPVARNRSTFKLSSPMTF
;
A
#
# COMPACT_ATOMS: atom_id res chain seq x y z
N MET A 1 29.96 17.92 10.26
CA MET A 1 29.58 17.68 8.85
C MET A 1 28.65 18.81 8.44
N SER A 2 28.91 19.50 7.33
CA SER A 2 27.99 20.55 6.87
C SER A 2 26.72 19.92 6.32
N ASP A 3 25.59 20.63 6.43
CA ASP A 3 24.34 20.24 5.78
C ASP A 3 24.58 20.12 4.25
N PRO A 4 24.27 18.98 3.61
CA PRO A 4 24.51 18.78 2.17
C PRO A 4 23.51 19.57 1.30
N LEU A 5 22.37 20.01 1.85
CA LEU A 5 21.35 20.74 1.10
C LEU A 5 21.82 22.14 0.62
N PRO A 6 22.50 22.98 1.45
CA PRO A 6 23.14 24.22 0.99
C PRO A 6 24.16 24.02 -0.14
N ILE A 7 24.94 22.93 -0.10
CA ILE A 7 25.95 22.62 -1.12
C ILE A 7 25.27 22.32 -2.46
N LEU A 8 24.27 21.44 -2.45
CA LEU A 8 23.52 21.08 -3.65
C LEU A 8 22.79 22.29 -4.26
N LYS A 9 22.17 23.14 -3.44
CA LYS A 9 21.54 24.39 -3.89
C LYS A 9 22.56 25.36 -4.49
N GLY A 10 23.76 25.44 -3.90
CA GLY A 10 24.88 26.22 -4.41
C GLY A 10 25.33 25.74 -5.80
N GLU A 11 25.51 24.44 -5.97
CA GLU A 11 25.92 23.82 -7.23
C GLU A 11 24.87 23.99 -8.34
N ILE A 12 23.58 23.76 -8.05
CA ILE A 12 22.50 23.97 -9.03
C ILE A 12 22.44 25.44 -9.49
N LYS A 13 22.71 26.38 -8.57
CA LYS A 13 22.78 27.81 -8.89
C LYS A 13 24.02 28.14 -9.74
N ARG A 14 25.19 27.56 -9.41
CA ARG A 14 26.46 27.74 -10.13
C ARG A 14 26.40 27.19 -11.55
N LEU A 15 25.80 26.02 -11.73
CA LEU A 15 25.75 25.30 -13.02
C LEU A 15 24.75 25.90 -14.03
N GLY A 16 23.88 26.83 -13.62
CA GLY A 16 23.10 27.65 -14.53
C GLY A 16 21.86 26.99 -15.15
N PHE A 17 21.22 26.04 -14.46
CA PHE A 17 19.98 25.38 -14.92
C PHE A 17 18.84 26.37 -15.22
N VAL A 18 17.99 26.04 -16.19
CA VAL A 18 16.78 26.86 -16.49
C VAL A 18 15.71 26.66 -15.42
N SER A 19 14.73 27.58 -15.33
CA SER A 19 13.74 27.59 -14.24
C SER A 19 12.96 26.27 -14.10
N ASN A 20 12.59 25.63 -15.21
CA ASN A 20 11.87 24.35 -15.18
C ASN A 20 12.76 23.21 -14.64
N GLU A 21 14.02 23.11 -15.08
CA GLU A 21 14.96 22.11 -14.57
C GLU A 21 15.25 22.31 -13.08
N LYS A 22 15.36 23.56 -12.63
CA LYS A 22 15.54 23.89 -11.21
C LYS A 22 14.35 23.41 -10.38
N LEU A 23 13.13 23.63 -10.86
CA LEU A 23 11.91 23.18 -10.18
C LEU A 23 11.84 21.64 -10.14
N SER A 24 12.16 20.97 -11.24
CA SER A 24 12.21 19.50 -11.27
C SER A 24 13.27 18.92 -10.35
N LEU A 25 14.45 19.54 -10.26
CA LEU A 25 15.52 19.13 -9.33
C LEU A 25 15.10 19.36 -7.87
N LEU A 26 14.47 20.51 -7.58
CA LEU A 26 13.95 20.80 -6.25
C LEU A 26 12.86 19.81 -5.83
N ALA A 27 11.93 19.49 -6.72
CA ALA A 27 10.91 18.47 -6.47
C ALA A 27 11.55 17.09 -6.23
N HIS A 28 12.47 16.67 -7.10
CA HIS A 28 13.20 15.41 -6.97
C HIS A 28 13.89 15.27 -5.60
N PHE A 29 14.63 16.29 -5.15
CA PHE A 29 15.34 16.23 -3.87
C PHE A 29 14.45 16.49 -2.65
N THR A 30 13.26 17.07 -2.84
CA THR A 30 12.24 17.18 -1.78
C THR A 30 11.55 15.84 -1.54
N GLU A 31 11.35 15.05 -2.60
CA GLU A 31 10.80 13.69 -2.53
C GLU A 31 11.84 12.63 -2.12
N ASN A 32 13.13 12.93 -2.24
CA ASN A 32 14.24 12.02 -1.97
C ASN A 32 15.30 12.68 -1.07
N VAL A 33 14.89 13.17 0.11
CA VAL A 33 15.76 13.95 1.03
C VAL A 33 16.99 13.13 1.45
N GLU A 34 16.84 11.83 1.64
CA GLU A 34 17.91 10.89 1.97
C GLU A 34 18.97 10.73 0.86
N LYS A 35 18.64 11.07 -0.40
CA LYS A 35 19.56 10.99 -1.54
C LYS A 35 20.40 12.26 -1.74
N ILE A 36 20.13 13.32 -0.98
CA ILE A 36 20.87 14.60 -1.09
C ILE A 36 22.35 14.39 -0.79
N ALA A 37 22.68 13.64 0.26
CA ALA A 37 24.08 13.35 0.63
C ALA A 37 24.81 12.56 -0.46
N VAL A 38 24.13 11.58 -1.06
CA VAL A 38 24.66 10.76 -2.16
C VAL A 38 24.86 11.61 -3.41
N ALA A 39 23.89 12.47 -3.75
CA ALA A 39 23.99 13.34 -4.92
C ALA A 39 25.13 14.36 -4.77
N VAL A 40 25.37 14.90 -3.58
CA VAL A 40 26.53 15.76 -3.31
C VAL A 40 27.84 14.99 -3.49
N SER A 41 27.95 13.77 -2.95
CA SER A 41 29.12 12.91 -3.16
C SER A 41 29.37 12.63 -4.65
N CYS A 42 28.34 12.28 -5.42
CA CYS A 42 28.48 12.02 -6.86
C CYS A 42 28.88 13.28 -7.65
N LEU A 43 28.46 14.48 -7.20
CA LEU A 43 28.87 15.75 -7.81
C LEU A 43 30.32 16.10 -7.49
N GLU A 44 30.88 15.62 -6.38
CA GLU A 44 32.30 15.74 -6.06
C GLU A 44 33.15 14.82 -6.93
N ASP A 45 32.63 13.66 -7.30
CA ASP A 45 33.30 12.67 -8.17
C ASP A 45 33.24 12.99 -9.68
N CYS A 46 32.49 14.02 -10.10
CA CYS A 46 32.42 14.44 -11.50
C CYS A 46 33.61 15.32 -11.91
N ASP A 47 34.24 15.02 -13.05
CA ASP A 47 35.49 15.68 -13.49
C ASP A 47 35.26 17.10 -14.02
N ASN A 48 34.04 17.42 -14.49
CA ASN A 48 33.72 18.71 -15.09
C ASN A 48 32.25 19.13 -14.96
N ASP A 49 31.97 20.40 -15.25
CA ASP A 49 30.64 21.00 -15.15
C ASP A 49 29.64 20.48 -16.21
N VAL A 50 30.08 19.76 -17.24
CA VAL A 50 29.18 19.12 -18.22
C VAL A 50 28.63 17.83 -17.62
N GLU A 51 29.48 16.99 -17.04
CA GLU A 51 29.08 15.77 -16.35
C GLU A 51 28.16 16.05 -15.16
N LYS A 52 28.46 17.08 -14.36
CA LYS A 52 27.58 17.51 -13.27
C LYS A 52 26.19 17.89 -13.78
N ARG A 53 26.12 18.55 -14.94
CA ARG A 53 24.83 18.93 -15.55
C ARG A 53 24.07 17.73 -16.07
N ASP A 54 24.75 16.80 -16.72
CA ASP A 54 24.14 15.62 -17.30
C ASP A 54 23.65 14.65 -16.23
N TYR A 55 24.41 14.47 -15.15
CA TYR A 55 23.98 13.72 -13.97
C TYR A 55 22.71 14.30 -13.35
N LEU A 56 22.67 15.61 -13.11
CA LEU A 56 21.50 16.27 -12.54
C LEU A 56 20.31 16.25 -13.52
N ARG A 57 20.53 16.42 -14.83
CA ARG A 57 19.46 16.27 -15.84
C ARG A 57 18.92 14.85 -15.89
N TYR A 58 19.78 13.85 -15.74
CA TYR A 58 19.38 12.45 -15.67
C TYR A 58 18.45 12.17 -14.47
N LEU A 59 18.65 12.85 -13.34
CA LEU A 59 17.73 12.73 -12.19
C LEU A 59 16.32 13.26 -12.46
N ILE A 60 16.15 14.11 -13.48
CA ILE A 60 14.88 14.79 -13.79
C ILE A 60 14.31 14.48 -15.18
N SER A 61 15.02 13.73 -16.02
CA SER A 61 14.55 13.39 -17.37
C SER A 61 13.73 12.09 -17.37
N GLN A 62 12.43 12.23 -17.63
CA GLN A 62 11.55 11.13 -18.07
C GLN A 62 11.32 11.30 -19.59
N PRO A 63 11.65 10.33 -20.46
CA PRO A 63 11.26 10.40 -21.86
C PRO A 63 9.82 9.91 -22.04
N GLU A 64 8.96 10.77 -22.60
CA GLU A 64 7.68 10.40 -23.22
C GLU A 64 7.96 9.30 -24.27
N GLN A 65 7.36 8.10 -24.17
CA GLN A 65 7.48 7.09 -25.22
C GLN A 65 6.31 6.09 -25.34
N PRO A 66 6.13 5.52 -26.55
CA PRO A 66 4.89 4.88 -27.01
C PRO A 66 4.76 3.41 -26.59
N ILE A 67 3.54 2.90 -26.82
CA ILE A 67 2.90 1.66 -26.33
C ILE A 67 3.65 0.33 -26.66
N GLY A 68 4.75 0.35 -27.43
CA GLY A 68 5.54 -0.83 -27.77
C GLY A 68 6.79 -1.09 -26.91
N GLU A 69 7.24 -0.14 -26.08
CA GLU A 69 8.51 -0.25 -25.34
C GLU A 69 8.39 -0.89 -23.95
N SER A 70 7.19 -1.06 -23.40
CA SER A 70 6.99 -1.60 -22.04
C SER A 70 7.59 -3.00 -21.89
N GLU A 71 7.42 -3.89 -22.89
CA GLU A 71 8.02 -5.23 -22.86
C GLU A 71 9.54 -5.23 -23.05
N ARG A 72 10.07 -4.31 -23.86
CA ARG A 72 11.52 -4.17 -24.05
C ARG A 72 12.20 -3.57 -22.82
N LYS A 73 11.57 -2.59 -22.16
CA LYS A 73 12.01 -2.05 -20.87
C LYS A 73 11.90 -3.10 -19.77
N ARG A 74 10.86 -3.93 -19.76
CA ARG A 74 10.73 -5.05 -18.82
C ARG A 74 11.89 -6.04 -18.97
N LYS A 75 12.19 -6.45 -20.21
CA LYS A 75 13.33 -7.32 -20.53
C LYS A 75 14.67 -6.66 -20.24
N ALA A 76 14.84 -5.36 -20.53
CA ALA A 76 16.07 -4.62 -20.28
C ALA A 76 16.30 -4.36 -18.79
N VAL A 77 15.27 -4.07 -17.99
CA VAL A 77 15.35 -3.95 -16.53
C VAL A 77 15.62 -5.31 -15.90
N GLU A 78 14.99 -6.38 -16.39
CA GLU A 78 15.26 -7.77 -15.99
C GLU A 78 16.71 -8.20 -16.34
N GLU A 79 17.22 -7.83 -17.52
CA GLU A 79 18.63 -8.04 -17.90
C GLU A 79 19.59 -7.16 -17.09
N LEU A 80 19.25 -5.90 -16.81
CA LEU A 80 20.06 -5.03 -15.96
C LEU A 80 20.10 -5.51 -14.50
N THR A 81 19.00 -6.03 -13.95
CA THR A 81 18.97 -6.63 -12.60
C THR A 81 19.67 -7.99 -12.56
N LYS A 82 19.62 -8.79 -13.64
CA LYS A 82 20.44 -10.00 -13.76
C LYS A 82 21.94 -9.70 -13.84
N THR A 83 22.34 -8.58 -14.45
CA THR A 83 23.75 -8.18 -14.61
C THR A 83 24.29 -7.37 -13.43
N THR A 84 23.45 -6.62 -12.71
CA THR A 84 23.81 -5.96 -11.44
C THR A 84 23.37 -6.83 -10.27
N SER A 85 24.31 -7.65 -9.78
CA SER A 85 24.19 -8.50 -8.58
C SER A 85 23.84 -7.71 -7.29
N ARG A 86 22.66 -7.11 -7.19
CA ARG A 86 22.08 -6.65 -5.93
C ARG A 86 21.22 -7.78 -5.40
N ARG A 87 21.59 -8.33 -4.24
CA ARG A 87 20.78 -9.32 -3.51
C ARG A 87 19.38 -8.74 -3.29
N LYS A 88 18.34 -9.56 -3.48
CA LYS A 88 16.99 -9.14 -3.12
C LYS A 88 16.92 -8.85 -1.62
N GLN A 89 16.06 -7.91 -1.26
CA GLN A 89 15.87 -7.47 0.12
C GLN A 89 14.42 -7.64 0.54
N TRP A 90 14.20 -7.77 1.85
CA TRP A 90 12.86 -7.71 2.41
C TRP A 90 12.34 -6.28 2.46
N ILE A 91 11.06 -6.09 2.11
CA ILE A 91 10.34 -4.83 2.31
C ILE A 91 9.21 -5.06 3.30
N VAL A 92 9.17 -4.18 4.29
CA VAL A 92 8.27 -4.30 5.45
C VAL A 92 7.57 -2.96 5.75
N ASN A 93 7.96 -1.90 5.04
CA ASN A 93 7.37 -0.58 5.12
C ASN A 93 6.91 -0.15 3.72
N GLY A 94 5.66 0.28 3.62
CA GLY A 94 5.08 0.77 2.38
C GLY A 94 4.68 -0.33 1.39
N ALA A 95 4.03 0.11 0.32
CA ALA A 95 3.60 -0.75 -0.78
C ALA A 95 4.72 -0.91 -1.82
N MET A 96 4.87 -2.11 -2.38
CA MET A 96 5.85 -2.35 -3.44
C MET A 96 5.41 -1.69 -4.75
N ARG A 97 6.33 -0.96 -5.37
CA ARG A 97 6.17 -0.35 -6.69
C ARG A 97 6.80 -1.22 -7.78
N GLU A 98 6.57 -0.88 -9.04
CA GLU A 98 7.09 -1.64 -10.18
C GLU A 98 8.62 -1.84 -10.14
N MET A 99 9.37 -0.83 -9.68
CA MET A 99 10.83 -0.92 -9.56
C MET A 99 11.29 -1.90 -8.47
N ASP A 100 10.44 -2.20 -7.49
CA ASP A 100 10.77 -3.07 -6.36
C ASP A 100 10.67 -4.56 -6.72
N TRP A 101 9.82 -4.94 -7.69
CA TRP A 101 9.48 -6.36 -7.95
C TRP A 101 10.68 -7.23 -8.36
N TYR A 102 11.71 -6.64 -8.94
CA TYR A 102 12.93 -7.36 -9.34
C TYR A 102 14.00 -7.40 -8.26
N SER A 103 13.89 -6.53 -7.25
CA SER A 103 14.92 -6.34 -6.22
C SER A 103 14.46 -6.70 -4.81
N LYS A 104 13.21 -7.16 -4.65
CA LYS A 104 12.62 -7.52 -3.37
C LYS A 104 12.00 -8.91 -3.41
N TYR A 105 12.02 -9.60 -2.28
CA TYR A 105 11.27 -10.84 -2.11
C TYR A 105 9.78 -10.52 -2.14
N TRP A 106 9.07 -11.12 -3.08
CA TRP A 106 7.66 -10.85 -3.27
C TRP A 106 6.96 -12.00 -3.99
N LEU A 107 5.64 -12.09 -3.81
CA LEU A 107 4.78 -13.05 -4.50
C LEU A 107 3.88 -12.29 -5.46
N ASP A 108 3.98 -12.55 -6.77
CA ASP A 108 3.12 -11.90 -7.76
C ASP A 108 1.66 -12.31 -7.56
N PRO A 109 0.74 -11.39 -7.19
CA PRO A 109 -0.67 -11.71 -7.01
C PRO A 109 -1.40 -11.91 -8.33
N MET A 110 -0.78 -11.70 -9.50
CA MET A 110 -1.47 -11.82 -10.79
C MET A 110 -2.04 -13.20 -11.06
N ASP A 111 -1.38 -14.25 -10.59
CA ASP A 111 -1.85 -15.63 -10.78
C ASP A 111 -2.94 -16.04 -9.77
N ASP A 112 -3.21 -15.21 -8.76
CA ASP A 112 -4.24 -15.45 -7.76
C ASP A 112 -5.65 -15.29 -8.36
N GLU A 113 -6.50 -16.29 -8.15
CA GLU A 113 -7.88 -16.30 -8.66
C GLU A 113 -8.70 -15.10 -8.16
N GLN A 114 -8.48 -14.64 -6.93
CA GLN A 114 -9.15 -13.46 -6.42
C GLN A 114 -8.67 -12.20 -7.14
N ASN A 115 -7.43 -12.17 -7.59
CA ASN A 115 -6.87 -11.04 -8.33
C ASN A 115 -7.41 -11.01 -9.76
N LYS A 116 -7.53 -12.16 -10.41
CA LYS A 116 -8.26 -12.31 -11.68
C LYS A 116 -9.71 -11.88 -11.55
N SER A 117 -10.38 -12.27 -10.46
CA SER A 117 -11.75 -11.82 -10.15
C SER A 117 -11.84 -10.29 -9.99
N LEU A 118 -10.93 -9.68 -9.24
CA LEU A 118 -10.90 -8.22 -9.08
C LEU A 118 -10.65 -7.50 -10.42
N LEU A 119 -9.66 -7.96 -11.19
CA LEU A 119 -9.38 -7.44 -12.53
C LEU A 119 -10.60 -7.50 -13.43
N LYS A 120 -11.29 -8.65 -13.48
CA LYS A 120 -12.50 -8.82 -14.27
C LYS A 120 -13.58 -7.79 -13.90
N LYS A 121 -13.84 -7.61 -12.60
CA LYS A 121 -14.82 -6.61 -12.13
C LYS A 121 -14.44 -5.18 -12.58
N ILE A 122 -13.16 -4.84 -12.51
CA ILE A 122 -12.66 -3.53 -12.94
C ILE A 122 -12.82 -3.36 -14.45
N THR A 123 -12.45 -4.37 -15.24
CA THR A 123 -12.60 -4.32 -16.71
C THR A 123 -14.06 -4.30 -17.15
N ASP A 124 -14.97 -4.83 -16.34
CA ASP A 124 -16.43 -4.75 -16.55
C ASP A 124 -17.02 -3.39 -16.13
N GLY A 125 -16.20 -2.42 -15.71
CA GLY A 125 -16.64 -1.08 -15.30
C GLY A 125 -17.31 -1.04 -13.91
N SER A 126 -17.05 -2.04 -13.07
CA SER A 126 -17.73 -2.15 -11.77
C SER A 126 -17.12 -1.25 -10.71
N PHE A 127 -17.98 -0.73 -9.83
CA PHE A 127 -17.57 -0.08 -8.60
C PHE A 127 -17.34 -1.16 -7.54
N THR A 128 -16.09 -1.39 -7.18
CA THR A 128 -15.65 -2.53 -6.38
C THR A 128 -14.60 -2.10 -5.36
N GLY A 129 -14.00 -3.04 -4.66
CA GLY A 129 -12.92 -2.75 -3.73
C GLY A 129 -12.19 -3.96 -3.21
N LEU A 130 -11.09 -3.70 -2.50
CA LEU A 130 -10.22 -4.67 -1.89
C LEU A 130 -10.12 -4.38 -0.39
N TYR A 131 -10.47 -5.35 0.46
CA TYR A 131 -10.42 -5.20 1.91
C TYR A 131 -9.56 -6.28 2.56
N GLY A 132 -9.03 -5.99 3.75
CA GLY A 132 -8.23 -6.94 4.53
C GLY A 132 -7.42 -6.25 5.61
N ALA A 133 -6.69 -7.03 6.41
CA ALA A 133 -5.92 -6.53 7.54
C ALA A 133 -4.88 -5.47 7.15
N ARG A 134 -4.47 -4.61 8.10
CA ARG A 134 -3.36 -3.68 7.92
C ARG A 134 -2.07 -4.44 7.62
N ALA A 135 -1.23 -3.91 6.72
CA ALA A 135 -0.02 -4.59 6.24
C ALA A 135 -0.21 -5.99 5.60
N SER A 136 -1.43 -6.36 5.18
CA SER A 136 -1.66 -7.61 4.42
C SER A 136 -1.23 -7.55 2.93
N GLY A 137 -0.66 -6.42 2.48
CA GLY A 137 -0.19 -6.26 1.09
C GLY A 137 -1.25 -5.75 0.09
N LYS A 138 -2.40 -5.24 0.56
CA LYS A 138 -3.47 -4.67 -0.30
C LYS A 138 -2.95 -3.66 -1.31
N SER A 139 -2.22 -2.64 -0.85
CA SER A 139 -1.69 -1.56 -1.69
C SER A 139 -0.68 -2.10 -2.70
N THR A 140 0.18 -3.05 -2.31
CA THR A 140 1.09 -3.76 -3.24
C THR A 140 0.33 -4.44 -4.38
N ARG A 141 -0.77 -5.14 -4.05
CA ARG A 141 -1.62 -5.80 -5.04
C ARG A 141 -2.30 -4.82 -5.98
N ILE A 142 -2.77 -3.68 -5.46
CA ILE A 142 -3.41 -2.62 -6.26
C ILE A 142 -2.41 -1.95 -7.20
N LEU A 143 -1.19 -1.64 -6.74
CA LEU A 143 -0.14 -1.10 -7.60
C LEU A 143 0.24 -2.08 -8.73
N ARG A 144 0.23 -3.38 -8.44
CA ARG A 144 0.45 -4.42 -9.46
C ARG A 144 -0.68 -4.49 -10.49
N ILE A 145 -1.93 -4.28 -10.07
CA ILE A 145 -3.11 -4.16 -10.94
C ILE A 145 -3.02 -2.90 -11.80
N ILE A 146 -2.69 -1.75 -11.20
CA ILE A 146 -2.53 -0.47 -11.91
C ILE A 146 -1.52 -0.62 -13.04
N ASN A 147 -0.34 -1.20 -12.78
CA ASN A 147 0.65 -1.40 -13.84
C ASN A 147 0.14 -2.29 -15.00
N HIS A 148 -0.77 -3.24 -14.72
CA HIS A 148 -1.39 -4.04 -15.76
C HIS A 148 -2.41 -3.24 -16.57
N LEU A 149 -3.26 -2.45 -15.90
CA LEU A 149 -4.36 -1.69 -16.50
C LEU A 149 -3.94 -0.39 -17.18
N SER A 150 -2.83 0.22 -16.77
CA SER A 150 -2.30 1.47 -17.35
C SER A 150 -1.95 1.37 -18.84
N LYS A 151 -2.03 0.17 -19.44
CA LYS A 151 -1.90 -0.02 -20.88
C LYS A 151 -3.14 0.42 -21.66
N ASP A 152 -4.32 0.23 -21.07
CA ASP A 152 -5.62 0.41 -21.74
C ASP A 152 -6.49 1.48 -21.06
N TYR A 153 -6.13 1.90 -19.84
CA TYR A 153 -6.92 2.81 -19.01
C TYR A 153 -6.06 3.91 -18.38
N LEU A 154 -6.67 5.07 -18.14
CA LEU A 154 -6.06 6.11 -17.31
C LEU A 154 -6.31 5.80 -15.84
N CYS A 155 -5.28 5.29 -15.16
CA CYS A 155 -5.34 4.98 -13.75
C CYS A 155 -4.96 6.20 -12.89
N ASN A 156 -5.75 6.43 -11.84
CA ASN A 156 -5.45 7.38 -10.78
C ASN A 156 -5.39 6.64 -9.45
N TYR A 157 -4.34 6.82 -8.67
CA TYR A 157 -4.18 6.22 -7.34
C TYR A 157 -3.99 7.30 -6.28
N SER A 158 -5.02 7.49 -5.46
CA SER A 158 -5.03 8.45 -4.36
C SER A 158 -5.30 7.74 -3.04
N SER A 159 -4.74 8.23 -1.95
CA SER A 159 -5.02 7.74 -0.60
C SER A 159 -5.80 8.78 0.21
N MET A 160 -6.75 8.33 1.01
CA MET A 160 -7.48 9.17 1.97
C MET A 160 -6.60 9.69 3.11
N GLU A 161 -5.43 9.10 3.39
CA GLU A 161 -4.46 9.66 4.36
C GLU A 161 -3.89 11.02 3.91
N GLN A 162 -3.97 11.34 2.62
CA GLN A 162 -3.51 12.63 2.09
C GLN A 162 -4.52 13.77 2.33
N ILE A 163 -5.75 13.43 2.73
CA ILE A 163 -6.84 14.38 2.89
C ILE A 163 -6.81 14.95 4.32
N ASN A 164 -6.88 16.26 4.43
CA ASN A 164 -6.78 16.93 5.73
C ASN A 164 -8.10 16.80 6.51
N THR A 165 -8.04 16.14 7.67
CA THR A 165 -9.18 15.93 8.58
C THR A 165 -9.50 17.14 9.46
N ASN A 166 -8.61 18.13 9.55
CA ASN A 166 -8.75 19.24 10.51
C ASN A 166 -9.64 20.38 10.03
N ASN A 167 -10.03 20.40 8.76
CA ASN A 167 -10.91 21.42 8.22
C ASN A 167 -11.84 20.85 7.15
N ASN A 168 -13.08 20.61 7.54
CA ASN A 168 -14.14 20.02 6.71
C ASN A 168 -14.40 20.81 5.42
N ASN A 169 -14.17 22.12 5.41
CA ASN A 169 -14.30 22.96 4.21
C ASN A 169 -13.18 22.74 3.17
N ASN A 170 -12.18 21.90 3.47
CA ASN A 170 -11.06 21.61 2.58
C ASN A 170 -11.06 20.16 2.05
N PHE A 171 -12.09 19.34 2.34
CA PHE A 171 -12.16 17.96 1.86
C PHE A 171 -11.96 17.87 0.34
N TRP A 172 -12.84 18.50 -0.44
CA TRP A 172 -12.77 18.46 -1.91
C TRP A 172 -11.49 19.05 -2.47
N LYS A 173 -10.95 20.13 -1.86
CA LYS A 173 -9.67 20.73 -2.26
C LYS A 173 -8.49 19.80 -2.06
N THR A 174 -8.43 19.13 -0.91
CA THR A 174 -7.35 18.20 -0.60
C THR A 174 -7.51 16.89 -1.37
N PHE A 175 -8.74 16.44 -1.61
CA PHE A 175 -9.02 15.32 -2.50
C PHE A 175 -8.65 15.62 -3.95
N GLY A 176 -9.00 16.80 -4.49
CA GLY A 176 -8.60 17.27 -5.81
C GLY A 176 -7.07 17.32 -5.98
N ARG A 177 -6.36 17.79 -4.95
CA ARG A 177 -4.89 17.72 -4.92
C ARG A 177 -4.37 16.28 -4.90
N ALA A 178 -4.98 15.39 -4.12
CA ALA A 178 -4.60 13.98 -4.08
C ALA A 178 -4.82 13.29 -5.44
N LEU A 179 -5.89 13.64 -6.16
CA LEU A 179 -6.14 13.17 -7.53
C LEU A 179 -5.09 13.71 -8.50
N SER A 180 -4.74 15.00 -8.42
CA SER A 180 -3.70 15.59 -9.26
C SER A 180 -2.33 14.90 -9.08
N ILE A 181 -1.97 14.53 -7.85
CA ILE A 181 -0.71 13.83 -7.56
C ILE A 181 -0.81 12.33 -7.93
N GLY A 182 -2.00 11.75 -7.84
CA GLY A 182 -2.25 10.32 -8.00
C GLY A 182 -2.16 9.78 -9.42
N SER A 183 -1.90 10.62 -10.43
CA SER A 183 -1.72 10.18 -11.81
C SER A 183 -0.56 10.92 -12.48
N ALA A 184 0.13 10.24 -13.40
CA ALA A 184 1.15 10.86 -14.24
C ALA A 184 0.56 11.61 -15.45
N SER A 185 -0.75 11.46 -15.72
CA SER A 185 -1.40 12.14 -16.83
C SER A 185 -1.67 13.61 -16.49
N ARG A 186 -1.26 14.51 -17.38
CA ARG A 186 -1.50 15.97 -17.25
C ARG A 186 -2.99 16.32 -17.20
N SER A 187 -3.86 15.43 -17.67
CA SER A 187 -5.32 15.59 -17.56
C SER A 187 -5.80 15.59 -16.11
N PHE A 188 -4.97 15.24 -15.12
CA PHE A 188 -5.28 15.35 -13.69
C PHE A 188 -4.69 16.60 -13.02
N ASP A 189 -3.79 17.35 -13.68
CA ASP A 189 -3.16 18.55 -13.08
C ASP A 189 -4.20 19.60 -12.66
N SER A 190 -5.28 19.69 -13.43
CA SER A 190 -6.39 20.61 -13.17
C SER A 190 -7.31 20.15 -12.03
N CYS A 191 -7.16 18.93 -11.49
CA CYS A 191 -7.92 18.50 -10.31
C CYS A 191 -7.65 19.39 -9.08
N THR A 192 -6.54 20.15 -9.07
CA THR A 192 -6.23 21.12 -8.02
C THR A 192 -7.26 22.25 -7.88
N SER A 193 -8.10 22.48 -8.91
CA SER A 193 -9.19 23.47 -8.84
C SER A 193 -10.49 22.92 -8.24
N ILE A 194 -10.60 21.62 -8.00
CA ILE A 194 -11.79 21.00 -7.41
C ILE A 194 -11.94 21.50 -5.98
N ALA A 195 -13.01 22.25 -5.69
CA ALA A 195 -13.28 22.81 -4.37
C ALA A 195 -14.61 22.34 -3.77
N SER A 196 -15.43 21.65 -4.54
CA SER A 196 -16.75 21.16 -4.17
C SER A 196 -17.12 19.85 -4.89
N ALA A 197 -18.22 19.25 -4.46
CA ALA A 197 -18.83 18.09 -5.11
C ALA A 197 -19.26 18.37 -6.56
N ASP A 198 -19.72 19.59 -6.85
CA ASP A 198 -20.13 20.00 -8.19
C ASP A 198 -18.91 20.15 -9.10
N ASP A 199 -17.81 20.75 -8.61
CA ASP A 199 -16.57 20.84 -9.37
C ASP A 199 -16.04 19.44 -9.74
N PHE A 200 -16.12 18.48 -8.81
CA PHE A 200 -15.70 17.10 -9.07
C PHE A 200 -16.54 16.44 -10.17
N GLN A 201 -17.86 16.61 -10.12
CA GLN A 201 -18.76 16.09 -11.16
C GLN A 201 -18.50 16.74 -12.51
N GLU A 202 -18.38 18.07 -12.55
CA GLU A 202 -18.11 18.80 -13.78
C GLU A 202 -16.79 18.36 -14.39
N TYR A 203 -15.72 18.28 -13.58
CA TYR A 203 -14.39 17.88 -14.02
C TYR A 203 -14.36 16.53 -14.73
N PHE A 204 -15.00 15.52 -14.13
CA PHE A 204 -15.04 14.16 -14.67
C PHE A 204 -16.19 13.92 -15.65
N SER A 205 -16.97 14.96 -16.00
CA SER A 205 -17.98 14.83 -17.04
C SER A 205 -17.33 14.70 -18.42
N ILE A 206 -17.93 13.91 -19.31
CA ILE A 206 -17.41 13.74 -20.69
C ILE A 206 -17.33 15.09 -21.44
N LYS A 207 -18.20 16.04 -21.09
CA LYS A 207 -18.26 17.35 -21.75
C LYS A 207 -17.11 18.29 -21.37
N SER A 208 -16.62 18.19 -20.14
CA SER A 208 -15.59 19.10 -19.62
C SER A 208 -14.23 18.42 -19.42
N TRP A 209 -14.13 17.11 -19.69
CA TRP A 209 -12.87 16.38 -19.61
C TRP A 209 -11.83 16.97 -20.56
N SER A 210 -10.64 17.23 -20.01
CA SER A 210 -9.53 17.89 -20.73
C SER A 210 -8.61 16.92 -21.48
N GLY A 211 -8.78 15.60 -21.30
CA GLY A 211 -8.04 14.55 -22.00
C GLY A 211 -8.70 14.09 -23.30
N ASP A 212 -8.38 12.87 -23.73
CA ASP A 212 -8.99 12.25 -24.92
C ASP A 212 -10.46 11.89 -24.63
N VAL A 213 -11.33 12.05 -25.64
CA VAL A 213 -12.76 11.70 -25.53
C VAL A 213 -12.97 10.20 -25.29
N ASN A 214 -12.01 9.36 -25.66
CA ASN A 214 -12.04 7.92 -25.44
C ASN A 214 -11.37 7.49 -24.13
N ASP A 215 -10.86 8.44 -23.33
CA ASP A 215 -10.25 8.13 -22.05
C ASP A 215 -11.25 7.41 -21.14
N ARG A 216 -10.80 6.30 -20.57
CA ARG A 216 -11.52 5.55 -19.56
C ARG A 216 -10.72 5.56 -18.28
N ILE A 217 -11.24 6.28 -17.29
CA ILE A 217 -10.54 6.50 -16.02
C ILE A 217 -10.92 5.44 -15.01
N ILE A 218 -9.91 4.90 -14.33
CA ILE A 218 -10.09 4.04 -13.16
C ILE A 218 -9.54 4.76 -11.94
N LEU A 219 -10.42 5.07 -10.99
CA LEU A 219 -10.04 5.70 -9.72
C LEU A 219 -9.78 4.63 -8.67
N PHE A 220 -8.56 4.57 -8.16
CA PHE A 220 -8.17 3.77 -7.01
C PHE A 220 -8.07 4.68 -5.79
N ILE A 221 -8.89 4.41 -4.79
CA ILE A 221 -8.96 5.21 -3.56
C ILE A 221 -8.51 4.32 -2.39
N ASP A 222 -7.26 4.47 -1.96
CA ASP A 222 -6.69 3.72 -0.84
C ASP A 222 -7.04 4.33 0.51
N GLU A 223 -6.97 3.51 1.55
CA GLU A 223 -7.30 3.84 2.94
C GLU A 223 -8.72 4.43 3.09
N PHE A 224 -9.66 3.89 2.32
CA PHE A 224 -11.06 4.33 2.30
C PHE A 224 -11.74 4.23 3.69
N ASP A 225 -11.25 3.39 4.59
CA ASP A 225 -11.70 3.35 5.99
C ASP A 225 -11.49 4.66 6.74
N LYS A 226 -10.58 5.54 6.29
CA LYS A 226 -10.42 6.89 6.85
C LYS A 226 -11.62 7.79 6.61
N LEU A 227 -12.54 7.43 5.70
CA LEU A 227 -13.77 8.18 5.48
C LEU A 227 -14.61 8.33 6.76
N TYR A 228 -14.50 7.38 7.70
CA TYR A 228 -15.19 7.46 9.01
C TYR A 228 -14.62 8.52 9.95
N GLN A 229 -13.46 9.10 9.64
CA GLN A 229 -12.85 10.19 10.44
C GLN A 229 -13.42 11.56 10.06
N PHE A 230 -14.14 11.66 8.96
CA PHE A 230 -14.78 12.90 8.51
C PHE A 230 -16.22 13.01 9.01
N ASP A 231 -16.73 14.24 9.06
CA ASP A 231 -18.12 14.52 9.40
C ASP A 231 -19.12 13.72 8.55
N GLU A 232 -20.24 13.34 9.16
CA GLU A 232 -21.33 12.60 8.50
C GLU A 232 -21.81 13.29 7.21
N ASN A 233 -21.86 14.62 7.20
CA ASN A 233 -22.26 15.40 6.03
C ASN A 233 -21.30 15.21 4.84
N ILE A 234 -19.99 15.27 5.06
CA ILE A 234 -18.98 15.05 4.02
C ILE A 234 -19.03 13.62 3.52
N ARG A 235 -19.09 12.66 4.46
CA ARG A 235 -19.20 11.24 4.12
C ARG A 235 -20.43 10.97 3.26
N SER A 236 -21.58 11.52 3.65
CA SER A 236 -22.83 11.37 2.91
C SER A 236 -22.78 12.01 1.53
N GLU A 237 -22.28 13.24 1.44
CA GLU A 237 -22.10 13.95 0.17
C GLU A 237 -21.18 13.17 -0.77
N PHE A 238 -20.00 12.76 -0.30
CA PHE A 238 -19.04 12.01 -1.10
C PHE A 238 -19.63 10.69 -1.63
N LEU A 239 -20.27 9.89 -0.77
CA LEU A 239 -20.91 8.64 -1.19
C LEU A 239 -22.09 8.85 -2.17
N GLN A 240 -22.85 9.95 -2.02
CA GLN A 240 -23.91 10.31 -2.95
C GLN A 240 -23.36 10.62 -4.35
N ILE A 241 -22.25 11.35 -4.43
CA ILE A 241 -21.59 11.68 -5.71
C ILE A 241 -21.07 10.43 -6.41
N LEU A 242 -20.38 9.56 -5.68
CA LEU A 242 -19.90 8.29 -6.23
C LEU A 242 -21.08 7.42 -6.74
N ARG A 243 -22.21 7.42 -6.03
CA ARG A 243 -23.43 6.72 -6.45
C ARG A 243 -24.05 7.32 -7.70
N PHE A 244 -24.07 8.64 -7.81
CA PHE A 244 -24.55 9.33 -8.98
C PHE A 244 -23.72 8.94 -10.22
N ILE A 245 -22.39 8.98 -10.11
CA ILE A 245 -21.48 8.57 -11.18
C ILE A 245 -21.71 7.10 -11.57
N LYS A 246 -21.86 6.21 -10.59
CA LYS A 246 -22.17 4.79 -10.83
C LYS A 246 -23.46 4.58 -11.62
N ASN A 247 -24.49 5.37 -11.35
CA ASN A 247 -25.80 5.25 -12.01
C ASN A 247 -25.87 5.96 -13.37
N ALA A 248 -24.96 6.90 -13.61
CA ALA A 248 -24.92 7.73 -14.82
C ALA A 248 -23.58 7.62 -15.55
N THR A 249 -22.98 6.43 -15.61
CA THR A 249 -21.64 6.19 -16.19
C THR A 249 -21.48 6.73 -17.60
N HIS A 250 -22.54 6.75 -18.41
CA HIS A 250 -22.55 7.33 -19.76
C HIS A 250 -22.34 8.85 -19.83
N LEU A 251 -22.33 9.56 -18.70
CA LEU A 251 -22.09 11.00 -18.61
C LEU A 251 -20.67 11.35 -18.11
N PHE A 252 -19.92 10.36 -17.64
CA PHE A 252 -18.62 10.55 -16.99
C PHE A 252 -17.51 9.77 -17.68
N VAL A 253 -16.29 10.30 -17.64
CA VAL A 253 -15.08 9.56 -18.09
C VAL A 253 -14.60 8.55 -17.05
N ILE A 254 -15.15 8.58 -15.83
CA ILE A 254 -14.90 7.57 -14.80
C ILE A 254 -15.58 6.26 -15.23
N TYR A 255 -14.74 5.29 -15.58
CA TYR A 255 -15.15 3.96 -16.01
C TYR A 255 -15.34 3.00 -14.84
N ALA A 256 -14.44 3.04 -13.84
CA ALA A 256 -14.53 2.21 -12.65
C ALA A 256 -13.94 2.92 -11.42
N ILE A 257 -14.41 2.53 -10.23
CA ILE A 257 -13.86 2.99 -8.95
C ILE A 257 -13.54 1.77 -8.09
N VAL A 258 -12.33 1.76 -7.54
CA VAL A 258 -11.81 0.70 -6.67
C VAL A 258 -11.44 1.30 -5.33
N ILE A 259 -12.20 0.97 -4.29
CA ILE A 259 -11.86 1.38 -2.92
C ILE A 259 -10.98 0.34 -2.25
N VAL A 260 -10.00 0.77 -1.47
CA VAL A 260 -9.09 -0.13 -0.74
C VAL A 260 -9.10 0.28 0.71
N GLY A 261 -9.23 -0.67 1.63
CA GLY A 261 -9.31 -0.34 3.05
C GLY A 261 -9.24 -1.55 3.97
N THR A 262 -9.38 -1.30 5.26
CA THR A 262 -9.50 -2.36 6.28
C THR A 262 -10.88 -3.02 6.23
N PHE A 263 -11.15 -3.97 7.13
CA PHE A 263 -12.48 -4.59 7.24
C PHE A 263 -13.60 -3.58 7.54
N SER A 264 -13.29 -2.40 8.07
CA SER A 264 -14.26 -1.32 8.35
C SER A 264 -15.05 -0.86 7.12
N ILE A 265 -14.51 -1.02 5.91
CA ILE A 265 -15.23 -0.63 4.68
C ILE A 265 -16.45 -1.52 4.40
N LEU A 266 -16.55 -2.70 5.03
CA LEU A 266 -17.71 -3.57 4.93
C LEU A 266 -18.96 -3.00 5.63
N HIS A 267 -18.76 -2.01 6.52
CA HIS A 267 -19.81 -1.35 7.30
C HIS A 267 -20.32 -0.06 6.66
N LEU A 268 -19.87 0.27 5.44
CA LEU A 268 -20.30 1.49 4.73
C LEU A 268 -21.81 1.51 4.45
N ASP A 269 -22.46 0.34 4.48
CA ASP A 269 -23.90 0.14 4.28
C ASP A 269 -24.73 0.07 5.57
N SER A 270 -24.10 0.07 6.77
CA SER A 270 -24.86 -0.12 8.00
C SER A 270 -25.58 1.15 8.44
N GLU A 271 -26.89 1.03 8.64
CA GLU A 271 -27.74 2.00 9.32
C GLU A 271 -27.15 2.34 10.70
N THR A 272 -26.43 3.45 10.82
CA THR A 272 -26.21 4.04 12.15
C THR A 272 -27.58 4.45 12.68
N SER A 273 -28.09 3.69 13.65
CA SER A 273 -29.46 3.65 14.18
C SER A 273 -29.92 4.93 14.91
N SER A 274 -29.31 6.07 14.66
CA SER A 274 -29.58 7.34 15.36
C SER A 274 -29.71 8.57 14.46
N SER A 275 -29.52 8.46 13.14
CA SER A 275 -29.59 9.63 12.23
C SER A 275 -30.47 9.34 11.01
N ARG A 276 -31.34 10.28 10.65
CA ARG A 276 -32.28 10.24 9.50
C ARG A 276 -31.61 10.20 8.11
N SER A 277 -30.32 9.87 8.02
CA SER A 277 -29.59 9.77 6.75
C SER A 277 -29.32 8.29 6.45
N ASN A 278 -30.07 7.73 5.52
CA ASN A 278 -29.75 6.42 4.96
C ASN A 278 -28.48 6.59 4.12
N LEU A 279 -27.31 6.36 4.73
CA LEU A 279 -26.01 6.28 4.06
C LEU A 279 -25.99 5.04 3.15
N VAL A 280 -26.55 5.16 1.95
CA VAL A 280 -26.51 4.09 0.95
C VAL A 280 -25.16 4.14 0.24
N SER A 281 -24.30 3.14 0.47
CA SER A 281 -23.01 3.02 -0.22
C SER A 281 -23.23 2.76 -1.71
N PRO A 282 -22.39 3.35 -2.59
CA PRO A 282 -22.35 2.94 -3.99
C PRO A 282 -21.66 1.59 -4.19
N PHE A 283 -20.97 1.06 -3.18
CA PHE A 283 -20.24 -0.20 -3.22
C PHE A 283 -21.06 -1.29 -2.54
N ASN A 284 -21.40 -2.32 -3.31
CA ASN A 284 -22.07 -3.49 -2.76
C ASN A 284 -21.04 -4.36 -2.04
N VAL A 285 -21.29 -4.70 -0.78
CA VAL A 285 -20.39 -5.54 0.03
C VAL A 285 -20.08 -6.89 -0.64
N LYS A 286 -21.03 -7.46 -1.40
CA LYS A 286 -20.82 -8.71 -2.15
C LYS A 286 -19.82 -8.56 -3.31
N ASP A 287 -19.63 -7.33 -3.78
CA ASP A 287 -18.73 -7.03 -4.88
C ASP A 287 -17.30 -6.77 -4.41
N LEU A 288 -17.09 -6.50 -3.12
CA LEU A 288 -15.77 -6.34 -2.52
C LEU A 288 -15.01 -7.67 -2.46
N VAL A 289 -13.70 -7.59 -2.67
CA VAL A 289 -12.79 -8.74 -2.70
C VAL A 289 -11.94 -8.74 -1.44
N HIS A 290 -11.88 -9.88 -0.74
CA HIS A 290 -10.98 -10.06 0.39
C HIS A 290 -9.53 -10.19 -0.09
N ASN A 291 -8.59 -9.59 0.63
CA ASN A 291 -7.17 -9.81 0.45
C ASN A 291 -6.70 -10.92 1.40
N PRO A 292 -6.36 -12.11 0.89
CA PRO A 292 -6.08 -13.27 1.71
C PRO A 292 -4.66 -13.20 2.27
N ASN A 293 -4.44 -13.88 3.40
CA ASN A 293 -3.09 -14.19 3.87
C ASN A 293 -2.43 -15.21 2.93
N PHE A 294 -1.10 -15.28 2.96
CA PHE A 294 -0.36 -16.29 2.22
C PHE A 294 -0.68 -17.70 2.72
N SER A 295 -0.78 -18.67 1.80
CA SER A 295 -0.81 -20.08 2.18
C SER A 295 0.57 -20.55 2.66
N SER A 296 0.60 -21.68 3.37
CA SER A 296 1.86 -22.33 3.77
C SER A 296 2.78 -22.59 2.57
N GLU A 297 2.23 -23.02 1.44
CA GLU A 297 2.96 -23.24 0.18
C GLU A 297 3.60 -21.96 -0.35
N ARG A 298 2.89 -20.82 -0.26
CA ARG A 298 3.39 -19.51 -0.69
C ARG A 298 4.50 -19.00 0.23
N VAL A 299 4.36 -19.19 1.54
CA VAL A 299 5.43 -18.88 2.51
C VAL A 299 6.66 -19.76 2.25
N LEU A 300 6.47 -21.06 2.01
CA LEU A 300 7.53 -21.99 1.66
C LEU A 300 8.28 -21.57 0.40
N ALA A 301 7.55 -21.25 -0.68
CA ALA A 301 8.14 -20.79 -1.92
C ALA A 301 9.00 -19.53 -1.70
N LEU A 302 8.48 -18.56 -0.95
CA LEU A 302 9.15 -17.29 -0.67
C LEU A 302 10.45 -17.48 0.13
N PHE A 303 10.43 -18.30 1.19
CA PHE A 303 11.62 -18.58 1.99
C PHE A 303 12.62 -19.50 1.29
N THR A 304 12.15 -20.39 0.41
CA THR A 304 13.02 -21.20 -0.45
C THR A 304 13.79 -20.32 -1.44
N GLU A 305 13.12 -19.35 -2.06
CA GLU A 305 13.76 -18.35 -2.92
C GLU A 305 14.81 -17.54 -2.15
N PHE A 306 14.44 -17.02 -0.98
CA PHE A 306 15.34 -16.30 -0.08
C PHE A 306 16.59 -17.11 0.32
N GLY A 307 16.40 -18.37 0.71
CA GLY A 307 17.49 -19.27 1.06
C GLY A 307 18.42 -19.54 -0.14
N ASN A 308 17.85 -19.84 -1.30
CA ASN A 308 18.60 -20.12 -2.53
C ASN A 308 19.46 -18.92 -2.96
N GLU A 309 18.90 -17.71 -2.97
CA GLU A 309 19.64 -16.49 -3.35
C GLU A 309 20.77 -16.16 -2.38
N ASN A 310 20.56 -16.39 -1.08
CA ASN A 310 21.59 -16.16 -0.07
C ASN A 310 22.53 -17.35 0.14
N LYS A 311 22.32 -18.46 -0.58
CA LYS A 311 23.07 -19.71 -0.44
C LYS A 311 23.05 -20.22 1.01
N ILE A 312 21.89 -20.13 1.64
CA ILE A 312 21.58 -20.61 2.99
C ILE A 312 20.45 -21.61 2.89
N LYS A 313 20.58 -22.76 3.56
CA LYS A 313 19.45 -23.67 3.76
C LYS A 313 18.72 -23.27 5.03
N ILE A 314 17.43 -22.98 4.91
CA ILE A 314 16.54 -22.76 6.06
C ILE A 314 15.82 -24.08 6.29
N GLU A 315 15.82 -24.59 7.51
CA GLU A 315 15.07 -25.81 7.86
C GLU A 315 13.55 -25.60 7.66
N ASP A 316 12.87 -26.61 7.10
CA ASP A 316 11.45 -26.51 6.76
C ASP A 316 10.59 -26.29 8.01
N GLU A 317 11.03 -26.76 9.17
CA GLU A 317 10.42 -26.53 10.48
C GLU A 317 10.38 -25.04 10.85
N ILE A 318 11.39 -24.25 10.46
CA ILE A 318 11.40 -22.80 10.68
C ILE A 318 10.32 -22.14 9.82
N ILE A 319 10.21 -22.55 8.56
CA ILE A 319 9.25 -22.00 7.62
C ILE A 319 7.82 -22.36 8.05
N ALA A 320 7.60 -23.59 8.50
CA ALA A 320 6.33 -24.05 9.05
C ALA A 320 5.96 -23.28 10.33
N ASP A 321 6.93 -23.04 11.23
CA ASP A 321 6.70 -22.22 12.42
C ASP A 321 6.41 -20.77 12.04
N ILE A 322 7.13 -20.14 11.11
CA ILE A 322 6.81 -18.79 10.61
C ILE A 322 5.36 -18.74 10.09
N TYR A 323 4.94 -19.71 9.28
CA TYR A 323 3.55 -19.76 8.82
C TYR A 323 2.57 -19.88 10.00
N THR A 324 2.86 -20.75 10.97
CA THR A 324 2.02 -20.97 12.16
C THR A 324 1.91 -19.69 13.00
N GLN A 325 3.03 -19.04 13.29
CA GLN A 325 3.10 -17.83 14.11
C GLN A 325 2.48 -16.61 13.42
N THR A 326 2.56 -16.52 12.10
CA THR A 326 2.07 -15.36 11.34
C THR A 326 0.70 -15.57 10.74
N ASN A 327 0.20 -16.82 10.72
CA ASN A 327 -0.97 -17.26 9.96
C ASN A 327 -0.94 -16.75 8.49
N GLY A 328 0.27 -16.68 7.92
CA GLY A 328 0.51 -16.19 6.56
C GLY A 328 0.33 -14.69 6.34
N HIS A 329 0.19 -13.88 7.40
CA HIS A 329 0.02 -12.43 7.25
C HIS A 329 1.23 -11.80 6.57
N ALA A 330 1.05 -11.25 5.37
CA ALA A 330 2.15 -10.86 4.48
C ALA A 330 3.20 -9.95 5.15
N GLY A 331 2.76 -8.92 5.87
CA GLY A 331 3.67 -8.01 6.58
C GLY A 331 4.50 -8.71 7.67
N LEU A 332 3.90 -9.66 8.40
CA LEU A 332 4.62 -10.42 9.44
C LEU A 332 5.57 -11.44 8.83
N VAL A 333 5.16 -12.13 7.78
CA VAL A 333 6.00 -13.07 7.03
C VAL A 333 7.26 -12.36 6.52
N CYS A 334 7.11 -11.19 5.90
CA CYS A 334 8.24 -10.38 5.44
C CYS A 334 9.12 -9.88 6.60
N LEU A 335 8.53 -9.59 7.76
CA LEU A 335 9.29 -9.21 8.95
C LEU A 335 10.14 -10.37 9.49
N CYS A 336 9.60 -11.59 9.56
CA CYS A 336 10.39 -12.77 9.91
C CYS A 336 11.58 -12.95 8.95
N GLY A 337 11.34 -12.77 7.64
CA GLY A 337 12.41 -12.84 6.64
C GLY A 337 13.49 -11.79 6.88
N ARG A 338 13.07 -10.54 7.15
CA ARG A 338 13.99 -9.44 7.45
C ARG A 338 14.76 -9.66 8.75
N THR A 339 14.11 -10.08 9.82
CA THR A 339 14.80 -10.29 11.12
C THR A 339 15.78 -11.45 11.05
N ILE A 340 15.50 -12.48 10.25
CA ILE A 340 16.46 -13.55 9.94
C ILE A 340 17.68 -12.98 9.21
N GLU A 341 17.47 -12.17 8.16
CA GLU A 341 18.55 -11.52 7.40
C GLU A 341 19.41 -10.62 8.29
N ASP A 342 18.79 -9.78 9.11
CA ASP A 342 19.48 -8.77 9.92
C ASP A 342 20.21 -9.38 11.13
N ASN A 343 19.64 -10.42 11.77
CA ASN A 343 20.12 -10.90 13.08
C ASN A 343 20.73 -12.30 13.06
N LEU A 344 20.27 -13.18 12.17
CA LEU A 344 20.64 -14.59 12.21
C LEU A 344 21.67 -14.97 11.15
N PHE A 345 21.88 -14.15 10.12
CA PHE A 345 22.90 -14.46 9.11
C PHE A 345 24.32 -14.54 9.68
N SER A 346 24.61 -13.77 10.74
CA SER A 346 25.91 -13.80 11.42
C SER A 346 26.12 -15.04 12.29
N SER A 347 25.04 -15.70 12.72
CA SER A 347 25.08 -16.91 13.57
C SER A 347 25.09 -18.21 12.77
N ILE A 348 24.96 -18.12 11.44
CA ILE A 348 25.05 -19.26 10.52
C ILE A 348 26.51 -19.69 10.39
N ASN A 349 26.79 -20.93 10.77
CA ASN A 349 28.12 -21.52 10.72
C ASN A 349 28.51 -21.93 9.29
N GLY A 350 29.71 -22.51 9.13
CA GLY A 350 30.26 -22.90 7.83
C GLY A 350 29.41 -23.90 7.02
N ASP A 351 28.43 -24.56 7.62
CA ASP A 351 27.44 -25.43 6.96
C ASP A 351 26.36 -24.64 6.20
N ARG A 352 26.23 -23.33 6.45
CA ARG A 352 25.23 -22.45 5.83
C ARG A 352 23.78 -22.91 6.03
N ILE A 353 23.53 -23.54 7.18
CA ILE A 353 22.19 -24.01 7.56
C ILE A 353 21.70 -23.17 8.73
N LEU A 354 20.53 -22.55 8.56
CA LEU A 354 19.80 -21.97 9.69
C LEU A 354 18.96 -23.07 10.32
N LYS A 355 19.36 -23.48 11.52
CA LYS A 355 18.73 -24.56 12.28
C LYS A 355 17.59 -24.07 13.16
N TYR A 356 16.60 -24.92 13.37
CA TYR A 356 15.41 -24.62 14.13
C TYR A 356 15.71 -24.19 15.57
N ASP A 357 16.72 -24.78 16.23
CA ASP A 357 17.10 -24.42 17.61
C ASP A 357 17.64 -22.98 17.72
N VAL A 358 18.25 -22.45 16.66
CA VAL A 358 18.71 -21.05 16.60
C VAL A 358 17.51 -20.13 16.41
N TRP A 359 16.60 -20.48 15.50
CA TRP A 359 15.36 -19.74 15.27
C TRP A 359 14.47 -19.71 16.52
N GLU A 360 14.27 -20.85 17.19
CA GLU A 360 13.44 -20.96 18.38
C GLU A 360 13.96 -20.08 19.52
N ARG A 361 15.28 -20.09 19.75
CA ARG A 361 15.91 -19.20 20.73
C ARG A 361 15.75 -17.72 20.37
N PHE A 362 15.86 -17.36 19.10
CA PHE A 362 15.65 -15.98 18.66
C PHE A 362 14.18 -15.54 18.80
N LYS A 363 13.26 -16.41 18.39
CA LYS A 363 11.81 -16.22 18.52
C LYS A 363 11.42 -15.90 19.96
N LEU A 364 11.91 -16.68 20.93
CA LEU A 364 11.59 -16.52 22.35
C LEU A 364 12.20 -15.28 23.00
N ASN A 365 13.37 -14.81 22.52
CA ASN A 365 14.14 -13.78 23.21
C ASN A 365 14.13 -12.41 22.56
N SER A 366 13.82 -12.29 21.25
CA SER A 366 14.08 -11.04 20.51
C SER A 366 13.11 -10.75 19.38
N LEU A 367 12.44 -11.75 18.80
CA LEU A 367 11.62 -11.54 17.60
C LEU A 367 10.49 -10.52 17.80
N MET A 368 9.81 -10.54 18.95
CA MET A 368 8.73 -9.60 19.24
C MET A 368 9.23 -8.17 19.42
N ASP A 369 10.39 -8.00 20.09
CA ASP A 369 11.03 -6.69 20.24
C ASP A 369 11.40 -6.11 18.87
N GLU A 370 11.99 -6.94 18.00
CA GLU A 370 12.32 -6.55 16.63
C GLU A 370 11.07 -6.14 15.84
N ILE A 371 9.97 -6.91 15.91
CA ILE A 371 8.72 -6.59 15.20
C ILE A 371 8.08 -5.31 15.72
N ALA A 372 8.14 -5.05 17.03
CA ALA A 372 7.59 -3.83 17.63
C ALA A 372 8.29 -2.54 17.17
N LEU A 373 9.54 -2.62 16.67
CA LEU A 373 10.26 -1.46 16.12
C LEU A 373 9.67 -0.96 14.80
N TYR A 374 8.89 -1.78 14.09
CA TYR A 374 8.37 -1.42 12.78
C TYR A 374 7.14 -0.52 12.86
N GLN A 375 7.12 0.52 12.03
CA GLN A 375 6.17 1.62 12.14
C GLN A 375 4.70 1.16 12.08
N THR A 376 4.38 0.16 11.26
CA THR A 376 3.00 -0.36 11.16
C THR A 376 2.56 -1.06 12.45
N PHE A 377 3.42 -1.90 13.02
CA PHE A 377 3.14 -2.58 14.29
C PHE A 377 3.13 -1.60 15.44
N ARG A 378 4.05 -0.65 15.46
CA ARG A 378 4.06 0.45 16.43
C ARG A 378 2.77 1.28 16.37
N ARG A 379 2.24 1.56 15.19
CA ARG A 379 0.95 2.25 15.01
C ARG A 379 -0.21 1.43 15.57
N MET A 380 -0.25 0.13 15.27
CA MET A 380 -1.25 -0.79 15.82
C MET A 380 -1.18 -0.83 17.36
N ILE A 381 0.01 -1.04 17.93
CA ILE A 381 0.25 -1.03 19.38
C ILE A 381 -0.21 0.30 20.00
N ASN A 382 0.18 1.44 19.42
CA ASN A 382 -0.25 2.75 19.92
C ASN A 382 -1.77 2.94 19.86
N SER A 383 -2.44 2.41 18.83
CA SER A 383 -3.91 2.45 18.73
C SER A 383 -4.55 1.64 19.86
N LEU A 384 -4.03 0.45 20.14
CA LEU A 384 -4.50 -0.42 21.23
C LEU A 384 -4.22 0.15 22.63
N LEU A 385 -3.14 0.93 22.79
CA LEU A 385 -2.81 1.60 24.05
C LEU A 385 -3.68 2.85 24.34
N ASN A 386 -4.46 3.32 23.37
CA ASN A 386 -5.36 4.45 23.56
C ASN A 386 -6.48 4.09 24.57
N THR A 387 -6.87 5.04 25.42
CA THR A 387 -7.94 4.86 26.41
C THR A 387 -9.29 4.51 25.76
N GLU A 388 -9.53 4.98 24.54
CA GLU A 388 -10.72 4.64 23.74
C GLU A 388 -10.75 3.17 23.34
N ALA A 389 -9.58 2.54 23.12
CA ALA A 389 -9.45 1.13 22.78
C ALA A 389 -9.57 0.20 23.99
N ARG A 390 -9.65 0.73 25.23
CA ARG A 390 -9.64 -0.09 26.46
C ARG A 390 -10.74 -1.14 26.50
N LYS A 391 -11.93 -0.82 25.98
CA LYS A 391 -13.04 -1.79 25.89
C LYS A 391 -12.67 -2.95 24.97
N ALA A 392 -12.18 -2.64 23.76
CA ALA A 392 -11.76 -3.63 22.79
C ALA A 392 -10.58 -4.46 23.28
N VAL A 393 -9.62 -3.86 23.99
CA VAL A 393 -8.49 -4.61 24.58
C VAL A 393 -8.94 -5.53 25.71
N ASN A 394 -9.83 -5.08 26.61
CA ASN A 394 -10.37 -5.96 27.65
C ASN A 394 -11.14 -7.13 27.04
N PHE A 395 -11.96 -6.83 26.03
CA PHE A 395 -12.64 -7.84 25.23
C PHE A 395 -11.66 -8.84 24.62
N PHE A 396 -10.58 -8.37 23.99
CA PHE A 396 -9.55 -9.25 23.45
C PHE A 396 -8.97 -10.17 24.53
N ARG A 397 -8.66 -9.62 25.71
CA ARG A 397 -8.13 -10.39 26.84
C ARG A 397 -9.12 -11.44 27.33
N ASP A 398 -10.39 -11.12 27.43
CA ASP A 398 -11.40 -11.99 28.04
C ASP A 398 -11.80 -13.16 27.12
N TYR A 399 -11.75 -12.96 25.79
CA TYR A 399 -12.25 -13.93 24.82
C TYR A 399 -11.17 -14.64 24.00
N PHE A 400 -10.00 -14.03 23.80
CA PHE A 400 -8.94 -14.56 22.95
C PHE A 400 -7.64 -14.89 23.72
N LEU A 401 -7.48 -14.45 24.97
CA LEU A 401 -6.34 -14.80 25.82
C LEU A 401 -6.67 -15.83 26.92
N VAL A 402 -7.93 -16.23 27.06
CA VAL A 402 -8.34 -17.20 28.08
C VAL A 402 -8.42 -18.60 27.49
N GLY A 403 -7.36 -19.39 27.69
CA GLY A 403 -7.29 -20.82 27.32
C GLY A 403 -6.85 -21.07 25.87
N ASP A 404 -6.64 -22.35 25.53
CA ASP A 404 -6.31 -22.87 24.18
C ASP A 404 -7.45 -22.57 23.18
N VAL A 405 -7.67 -21.30 22.88
CA VAL A 405 -8.61 -20.87 21.83
C VAL A 405 -7.87 -21.02 20.50
N GLU A 406 -7.72 -22.27 20.05
CA GLU A 406 -7.33 -22.60 18.67
C GLU A 406 -8.43 -22.19 17.65
N ASP A 407 -9.63 -21.84 18.14
CA ASP A 407 -10.83 -21.77 17.30
C ASP A 407 -11.54 -20.41 17.25
N GLU A 408 -12.24 -20.24 16.14
CA GLU A 408 -13.14 -19.15 15.81
C GLU A 408 -14.14 -18.85 16.94
N VAL A 409 -14.15 -17.63 17.44
CA VAL A 409 -15.04 -17.20 18.52
C VAL A 409 -16.26 -16.52 17.91
N SER A 410 -17.47 -17.04 18.19
CA SER A 410 -18.73 -16.37 17.86
C SER A 410 -19.13 -15.43 18.99
N ILE A 411 -19.26 -14.13 18.70
CA ILE A 411 -19.29 -13.08 19.71
C ILE A 411 -20.50 -12.15 19.55
N VAL A 412 -20.99 -11.62 20.68
CA VAL A 412 -22.14 -10.73 20.80
C VAL A 412 -21.73 -9.24 20.76
N ASP A 413 -20.53 -8.88 21.21
CA ASP A 413 -19.97 -7.52 21.13
C ASP A 413 -19.22 -7.32 19.80
N THR A 414 -19.97 -6.96 18.75
CA THR A 414 -19.45 -6.76 17.40
C THR A 414 -18.56 -5.54 17.28
N ASP A 415 -18.81 -4.46 18.03
CA ASP A 415 -18.06 -3.20 17.88
C ASP A 415 -16.59 -3.37 18.31
N SER A 416 -16.36 -4.03 19.45
CA SER A 416 -15.01 -4.35 19.93
C SER A 416 -14.24 -5.26 18.96
N ALA A 417 -14.92 -6.28 18.42
CA ALA A 417 -14.33 -7.22 17.48
C ALA A 417 -14.02 -6.58 16.11
N GLU A 418 -14.92 -5.72 15.61
CA GLU A 418 -14.74 -4.96 14.37
C GLU A 418 -13.59 -3.95 14.49
N PHE A 419 -13.47 -3.27 15.64
CA PHE A 419 -12.31 -2.42 15.91
C PHE A 419 -11.00 -3.20 15.86
N LEU A 420 -10.92 -4.34 16.55
CA LEU A 420 -9.72 -5.19 16.55
C LEU A 420 -9.43 -5.77 15.15
N ALA A 421 -10.45 -6.09 14.36
CA ALA A 421 -10.28 -6.50 12.98
C ALA A 421 -9.75 -5.35 12.10
N ALA A 422 -10.23 -4.13 12.31
CA ALA A 422 -9.73 -2.94 11.63
C ALA A 422 -8.26 -2.63 11.97
N GLU A 423 -7.88 -2.87 13.23
CA GLU A 423 -6.48 -2.78 13.70
C GLU A 423 -5.59 -3.91 13.15
N GLY A 424 -6.19 -4.99 12.63
CA GLY A 424 -5.48 -6.14 12.10
C GLY A 424 -5.10 -7.17 13.17
N VAL A 425 -5.72 -7.10 14.35
CA VAL A 425 -5.55 -8.07 15.45
C VAL A 425 -6.43 -9.30 15.21
N LEU A 426 -7.66 -9.09 14.72
CA LEU A 426 -8.62 -10.16 14.39
C LEU A 426 -8.90 -10.24 12.89
N ILE A 427 -9.41 -11.38 12.45
CA ILE A 427 -9.94 -11.59 11.10
C ILE A 427 -11.37 -12.12 11.22
N PRO A 428 -12.36 -11.51 10.56
CA PRO A 428 -13.71 -12.04 10.50
C PRO A 428 -13.73 -13.35 9.69
N VAL A 429 -14.43 -14.35 10.21
CA VAL A 429 -14.60 -15.64 9.53
C VAL A 429 -15.66 -15.50 8.44
N ALA A 430 -15.30 -15.87 7.21
CA ALA A 430 -16.20 -15.76 6.08
C ALA A 430 -17.47 -16.57 6.32
N ARG A 431 -18.64 -15.91 6.15
CA ARG A 431 -20.04 -16.39 6.27
C ARG A 431 -20.76 -16.06 7.58
N ASN A 432 -20.08 -15.58 8.62
CA ASN A 432 -20.76 -15.12 9.83
C ASN A 432 -20.14 -13.83 10.37
N ARG A 433 -20.87 -12.71 10.33
CA ARG A 433 -20.37 -11.38 10.75
C ARG A 433 -20.07 -11.30 12.24
N SER A 434 -20.55 -12.25 13.04
CA SER A 434 -20.31 -12.33 14.48
C SER A 434 -19.15 -13.23 14.85
N THR A 435 -18.45 -13.85 13.90
CA THR A 435 -17.39 -14.82 14.18
C THR A 435 -16.02 -14.28 13.78
N PHE A 436 -15.09 -14.30 14.72
CA PHE A 436 -13.74 -13.75 14.55
C PHE A 436 -12.70 -14.75 15.03
N LYS A 437 -11.52 -14.69 14.42
CA LYS A 437 -10.33 -15.43 14.86
C LYS A 437 -9.12 -14.52 14.94
N LEU A 438 -8.08 -14.96 15.63
CA LEU A 438 -6.81 -14.25 15.67
C LEU A 438 -6.25 -14.10 14.26
N SER A 439 -5.75 -12.91 13.96
CA SER A 439 -5.07 -12.65 12.69
C SER A 439 -3.77 -13.44 12.61
N SER A 440 -3.09 -13.58 13.75
CA SER A 440 -1.76 -14.15 13.90
C SER A 440 -1.43 -14.32 15.40
N PRO A 441 -0.85 -15.46 15.83
CA PRO A 441 -0.25 -15.59 17.15
C PRO A 441 0.79 -14.51 17.50
N MET A 442 1.41 -13.85 16.52
CA MET A 442 2.35 -12.75 16.79
C MET A 442 1.69 -11.38 17.00
N THR A 443 0.36 -11.30 17.02
CA THR A 443 -0.34 -10.06 17.39
C THR A 443 -0.58 -9.93 18.90
N PHE A 444 -0.02 -10.86 19.69
CA PHE A 444 0.00 -10.85 21.15
C PHE A 444 1.00 -9.85 21.74
#